data_AF-C9S5S5-F1
#
_entry.id   AF-C9S5S5-F1
#
_cell.length_a   1.000
_cell.length_b   1.000
_cell.length_c   1.000
_cell.angle_alpha   90.00
_cell.angle_beta   90.00
_cell.angle_gamma   90.00
#
_symmetry.space_group_name_H-M   'P 1'
#
loop_
_entity.id
_entity.type
_entity.pdbx_description
1 polymer ?
#
loop_
_entity_poly.entity_id
_entity_poly.type
_entity_poly.pdbx_seq_one_letter_code
_entity_poly.pdbx_strand_id
1 'polypeptide(L)' 'MGTQSNGNPMCDQTITISANGKEVVCTVRDKCMGCEPEAIDVSKAAFLELFGSLTAGRTEVKWWFN' A
#
# COMPACT_ATOMS: atom_id res chain seq x y z
N MET A 1 8.21 -7.32 4.30
CA MET A 1 8.99 -7.36 3.04
C MET A 1 10.45 -7.83 3.21
N GLY A 2 11.02 -7.90 4.41
CA GLY A 2 12.37 -8.49 4.60
C GLY A 2 13.50 -7.72 3.89
N THR A 3 14.71 -8.29 3.84
CA THR A 3 15.88 -7.65 3.22
C THR A 3 15.92 -7.78 1.70
N GLN A 4 15.30 -8.82 1.12
CA GLN A 4 15.31 -9.08 -0.31
C GLN A 4 14.42 -8.09 -1.09
N SER A 5 14.94 -7.52 -2.19
CA SER A 5 14.14 -6.69 -3.11
C SER A 5 13.62 -7.52 -4.28
N ASN A 6 14.51 -7.98 -5.16
CA ASN A 6 14.13 -8.68 -6.40
C ASN A 6 13.90 -10.18 -6.13
N GLY A 7 12.87 -10.74 -6.77
CA GLY A 7 12.46 -12.14 -6.55
C GLY A 7 11.86 -12.40 -5.17
N ASN A 8 11.43 -11.34 -4.48
CA ASN A 8 10.78 -11.46 -3.19
C ASN A 8 9.44 -12.19 -3.36
N PRO A 9 9.09 -13.17 -2.50
CA PRO A 9 7.81 -13.88 -2.59
C PRO A 9 6.57 -12.99 -2.54
N MET A 10 6.72 -11.76 -2.04
CA MET A 10 5.66 -10.76 -1.92
C MET A 10 5.43 -9.98 -3.22
N CYS A 11 6.36 -10.03 -4.18
CA CYS A 11 6.15 -9.42 -5.50
C CYS A 11 4.93 -10.05 -6.17
N ASP A 12 4.18 -9.24 -6.93
CA ASP A 12 2.98 -9.65 -7.68
C ASP A 12 1.80 -10.15 -6.83
N GLN A 13 1.96 -10.27 -5.50
CA GLN A 13 0.83 -10.43 -4.60
C GLN A 13 -0.06 -9.20 -4.60
N THR A 14 -1.30 -9.36 -4.14
CA THR A 14 -2.25 -8.26 -4.02
C THR A 14 -2.63 -8.04 -2.57
N ILE A 15 -2.89 -6.78 -2.25
CA ILE A 15 -3.45 -6.36 -0.97
C ILE A 15 -4.76 -5.62 -1.23
N THR A 16 -5.68 -5.72 -0.28
CA THR A 16 -6.85 -4.83 -0.21
C THR A 16 -6.61 -3.78 0.86
N ILE A 17 -6.88 -2.52 0.53
CA ILE A 17 -6.76 -1.37 1.44
C ILE A 17 -8.14 -0.77 1.63
N SER A 18 -8.55 -0.57 2.88
CA SER A 18 -9.86 -0.04 3.27
C SER A 18 -9.71 1.25 4.08
N ALA A 19 -10.32 2.33 3.57
CA ALA A 19 -10.34 3.65 4.22
C ALA A 19 -11.53 4.48 3.71
N ASN A 20 -12.11 5.34 4.56
CA ASN A 20 -13.23 6.22 4.22
C ASN A 20 -14.44 5.52 3.57
N GLY A 21 -14.71 4.26 3.96
CA GLY A 21 -15.79 3.46 3.36
C GLY A 21 -15.53 3.01 1.92
N LYS A 22 -14.29 3.13 1.43
CA LYS A 22 -13.84 2.64 0.13
C LYS A 22 -12.80 1.55 0.30
N GLU A 23 -12.75 0.66 -0.68
CA GLU A 23 -11.74 -0.39 -0.76
C GLU A 23 -11.06 -0.36 -2.13
N VAL A 24 -9.74 -0.54 -2.14
CA VAL A 24 -8.93 -0.57 -3.35
C VAL A 24 -8.00 -1.78 -3.30
N VAL A 25 -7.95 -2.54 -4.39
CA VAL A 25 -7.01 -3.65 -4.56
C VAL A 25 -5.75 -3.13 -5.26
N CYS A 26 -4.59 -3.36 -4.63
CA CYS A 26 -3.28 -2.96 -5.16
C CYS A 26 -2.38 -4.18 -5.36
N THR A 27 -1.53 -4.14 -6.39
CA THR A 27 -0.45 -5.13 -6.58
C THR A 27 0.84 -4.64 -5.92
N VAL A 28 1.52 -5.52 -5.19
CA VAL A 28 2.84 -5.23 -4.62
C VAL A 28 3.88 -5.21 -5.73
N ARG A 29 4.44 -4.02 -5.99
CA ARG A 29 5.40 -3.77 -7.07
C ARG A 29 6.76 -3.27 -6.59
N ASP A 30 6.84 -2.71 -5.39
CA ASP A 30 8.06 -2.09 -4.89
C ASP A 30 8.22 -2.31 -3.37
N LYS A 31 9.44 -2.11 -2.87
CA LYS A 31 9.80 -2.19 -1.46
C LYS A 31 10.21 -0.82 -0.94
N CYS A 32 9.43 -0.27 -0.02
CA CYS A 32 9.80 0.93 0.73
C CYS A 32 10.82 0.59 1.84
N MET A 33 12.09 0.96 1.66
CA MET A 33 13.15 0.69 2.65
C MET A 33 13.06 1.53 3.93
N GLY A 34 12.40 2.69 3.86
CA GLY A 34 12.26 3.62 4.98
C GLY A 34 10.92 3.53 5.70
N CYS A 35 10.03 2.62 5.30
CA CYS A 35 8.73 2.45 5.93
C CYS A 35 8.86 1.61 7.20
N GLU A 36 8.18 2.06 8.25
CA GLU A 36 7.98 1.28 9.47
C GLU A 36 7.27 -0.06 9.16
N PRO A 37 7.36 -1.06 10.05
CA PRO A 37 6.55 -2.27 9.93
C PRO A 37 5.08 -1.92 9.69
N GLU A 38 4.45 -2.61 8.74
CA GLU A 38 3.04 -2.44 8.33
C GLU A 38 2.67 -1.10 7.67
N ALA A 39 3.58 -0.13 7.59
CA ALA A 39 3.38 1.06 6.78
C ALA A 39 3.51 0.71 5.29
N ILE A 40 2.51 1.09 4.51
CA ILE A 40 2.48 0.91 3.05
C ILE A 40 2.68 2.27 2.36
N ASP A 41 3.49 2.28 1.31
CA ASP A 41 3.64 3.42 0.40
C ASP A 41 2.95 3.08 -0.92
N VAL A 42 1.91 3.84 -1.24
CA VAL A 42 0.98 3.53 -2.32
C VAL A 42 1.14 4.51 -3.48
N SER A 43 0.73 4.09 -4.67
CA SER A 43 0.69 5.01 -5.80
C SER A 43 -0.27 6.18 -5.53
N LYS A 44 -0.01 7.33 -6.17
CA LYS A 44 -0.92 8.49 -6.09
C LYS A 44 -2.36 8.13 -6.51
N ALA A 45 -2.51 7.20 -7.46
CA ALA A 45 -3.83 6.75 -7.92
C ALA A 45 -4.60 6.04 -6.79
N ALA A 46 -3.98 5.08 -6.10
CA ALA A 46 -4.61 4.38 -4.98
C ALA A 46 -4.93 5.33 -3.81
N PHE A 47 -4.04 6.29 -3.51
CA PHE A 47 -4.31 7.31 -2.48
C PHE A 47 -5.50 8.19 -2.86
N LEU A 48 -5.56 8.67 -4.11
CA LEU A 48 -6.67 9.48 -4.61
C LEU A 48 -8.00 8.71 -4.63
N GLU A 49 -7.96 7.42 -4.94
CA GLU A 49 -9.17 6.60 -4.95
C GLU A 49 -9.76 6.47 -3.53
N LEU A 50 -8.91 6.25 -2.53
CA LEU A 50 -9.31 6.15 -1.11
C LEU A 50 -9.71 7.49 -0.48
N PHE A 51 -9.00 8.59 -0.78
CA PHE A 51 -9.13 9.86 -0.05
C PHE A 51 -9.66 11.04 -0.89
N GLY A 52 -9.66 10.94 -2.22
CA GLY A 52 -10.10 12.01 -3.13
C GLY A 52 -9.15 13.23 -3.22
N SER A 53 -8.08 13.26 -2.44
CA SER A 53 -7.06 14.31 -2.42
C SER A 53 -5.73 13.76 -1.91
N LEU A 54 -4.62 14.42 -2.26
CA LEU A 54 -3.27 14.11 -1.76
C LEU A 54 -2.86 14.96 -0.55
N THR A 55 -3.68 15.92 -0.12
CA THR A 55 -3.32 16.92 0.92
C THR A 55 -2.93 16.29 2.26
N ALA A 56 -3.56 15.17 2.63
CA ALA A 56 -3.26 14.49 3.89
C ALA A 56 -1.81 13.97 3.94
N GLY A 57 -1.25 13.57 2.78
CA GLY A 57 0.12 13.05 2.65
C GLY A 57 0.34 11.67 3.26
N ARG A 58 -0.07 11.46 4.52
CA ARG A 58 0.00 10.21 5.26
C ARG A 58 -1.19 10.10 6.21
N THR A 59 -1.76 8.90 6.31
CA THR A 59 -2.97 8.65 7.11
C THR A 59 -3.05 7.18 7.49
N GLU A 60 -3.86 6.86 8.50
CA GLU A 60 -4.14 5.50 8.92
C GLU A 60 -5.16 4.83 7.99
N VAL A 61 -4.95 3.54 7.73
CA VAL A 61 -5.80 2.68 6.89
C VAL A 61 -5.81 1.26 7.47
N LYS A 62 -6.79 0.44 7.07
CA LYS A 62 -6.71 -1.01 7.25
C LYS A 62 -6.27 -1.65 5.94
N TRP A 63 -5.44 -2.67 6.01
CA TRP A 63 -5.07 -3.43 4.82
C TRP A 63 -4.73 -4.87 5.16
N TRP A 64 -4.84 -5.75 4.17
CA TRP A 64 -4.50 -7.18 4.29
C TRP A 64 -4.05 -7.74 2.95
N PHE A 65 -3.22 -8.79 2.99
CA PHE A 65 -2.95 -9.62 1.81
C PHE A 65 -4.21 -10.41 1.44
N ASN A 66 -4.46 -10.50 0.12
CA ASN A 66 -5.53 -11.31 -0.43
C ASN A 66 -5.17 -12.79 -0.48
#